data_AF-A0A535RWG3-F1
#
_entry.id   AF-A0A535RWG3-F1
#
_cell.length_a   1.000
_cell.length_b   1.000
_cell.length_c   1.000
_cell.angle_alpha   90.00
_cell.angle_beta   90.00
_cell.angle_gamma   90.00
#
_symmetry.space_group_name_H-M   'P 1'
#
loop_
_entity.id
_entity.type
_entity.pdbx_description
1 polymer ?
#
loop_
_entity_poly.entity_id
_entity_poly.type
_entity_poly.pdbx_seq_one_letter_code
_entity_poly.pdbx_strand_id
1 'polypeptide(L)'
;MTRISTARLMSALMLVAAACTAAPQPQREAPCPFTVPNGGPPPGNTGPANFGDGKLWVWVPGGKLYLAPDSDGRLSEKFGWWREVPGTLTIDGHRLDAPAPWLNASVPDGYGPTGFQATGITFPTPGCWEITGHVGSESLTFVVEIARDFSPP
;
A
#
# COMPACT_ATOMS: atom_id res chain seq x y z
N MET A 1 68.30 11.74 58.36
CA MET A 1 67.35 12.80 57.95
C MET A 1 67.00 12.53 56.50
N THR A 2 65.89 11.84 56.24
CA THR A 2 64.64 12.38 55.61
C THR A 2 64.62 12.04 54.11
N ARG A 3 64.12 10.85 53.74
CA ARG A 3 62.77 10.55 53.21
C ARG A 3 62.40 11.36 51.95
N ILE A 4 62.07 10.70 50.85
CA ILE A 4 60.70 10.55 50.30
C ILE A 4 60.77 9.83 48.95
N SER A 5 59.90 8.82 48.84
CA SER A 5 59.63 7.94 47.71
C SER A 5 58.84 8.68 46.62
N THR A 6 59.21 8.53 45.35
CA THR A 6 58.41 9.00 44.21
C THR A 6 57.78 7.80 43.49
N ALA A 7 56.52 7.54 43.82
CA ALA A 7 55.66 6.62 43.07
C ALA A 7 55.38 7.21 41.68
N ARG A 8 55.73 6.48 40.62
CA ARG A 8 55.33 6.83 39.25
C ARG A 8 53.91 6.31 39.01
N LEU A 9 52.95 7.23 38.94
CA LEU A 9 51.60 6.94 38.46
C LEU A 9 51.66 6.55 36.98
N MET A 10 51.26 5.32 36.66
CA MET A 10 50.93 4.92 35.29
C MET A 10 49.55 5.47 34.95
N SER A 11 49.49 6.51 34.13
CA SER A 11 48.25 6.98 33.51
C SER A 11 47.85 6.03 32.38
N ALA A 12 46.75 5.31 32.54
CA ALA A 12 46.11 4.58 31.46
C ALA A 12 45.28 5.56 30.62
N LEU A 13 45.69 5.77 29.36
CA LEU A 13 44.97 6.61 28.40
C LEU A 13 43.81 5.79 27.81
N MET A 14 42.58 6.01 28.29
CA MET A 14 41.37 5.46 27.67
C MET A 14 41.08 6.22 26.38
N LEU A 15 41.27 5.59 25.22
CA LEU A 15 40.77 6.10 23.94
C LEU A 15 39.26 5.89 23.87
N VAL A 16 38.50 6.97 24.08
CA VAL A 16 37.06 6.99 23.78
C VAL A 16 36.90 7.20 22.27
N ALA A 17 36.63 6.14 21.52
CA ALA A 17 36.28 6.25 20.11
C ALA A 17 34.85 6.83 20.01
N ALA A 18 34.76 8.12 19.65
CA ALA A 18 33.48 8.73 19.32
C ALA A 18 32.97 8.15 17.99
N ALA A 19 32.10 7.15 18.06
CA ALA A 19 31.36 6.70 16.90
C ALA A 19 30.41 7.82 16.47
N CYS A 20 30.71 8.50 15.36
CA CYS A 20 29.76 9.36 14.68
C CYS A 20 28.59 8.48 14.20
N THR A 21 27.52 8.39 14.99
CA THR A 21 26.23 7.91 14.49
C THR A 21 25.78 8.86 13.40
N ALA A 22 25.90 8.45 12.14
CA ALA A 22 25.31 9.17 11.02
C ALA A 22 23.80 9.27 11.25
N ALA A 23 23.27 10.50 11.22
CA ALA A 23 21.83 10.71 11.26
C ALA A 23 21.19 9.99 10.06
N PRO A 24 20.06 9.27 10.23
CA PRO A 24 19.32 8.72 9.11
C PRO A 24 19.00 9.85 8.14
N GLN A 25 19.56 9.79 6.92
CA GLN A 25 19.14 10.73 5.88
C GLN A 25 17.68 10.41 5.54
N PRO A 26 16.81 11.42 5.35
CA PRO A 26 15.46 11.18 4.87
C PRO A 26 15.58 10.46 3.53
N GLN A 27 15.22 9.17 3.52
CA GLN A 27 15.10 8.41 2.28
C GLN A 27 14.05 9.13 1.47
N ARG A 28 14.43 9.62 0.29
CA ARG A 28 13.48 10.19 -0.66
C ARG A 28 12.48 9.07 -0.98
N GLU A 29 11.26 9.21 -0.49
CA GLU A 29 10.18 8.25 -0.72
C GLU A 29 10.11 7.98 -2.22
N ALA A 30 10.23 6.71 -2.61
CA ALA A 30 10.09 6.32 -4.00
C ALA A 30 8.67 6.70 -4.45
N PRO A 31 8.49 7.22 -5.69
CA PRO A 31 7.15 7.52 -6.19
C PRO A 31 6.30 6.24 -6.19
N CYS A 32 5.01 6.37 -5.86
CA CYS A 32 4.10 5.24 -5.80
C CYS A 32 4.03 4.53 -7.17
N PRO A 33 4.33 3.22 -7.26
CA PRO A 33 4.28 2.48 -8.52
C PRO A 33 2.84 2.06 -8.85
N PHE A 34 1.92 3.03 -8.98
CA PHE A 34 0.52 2.72 -9.29
C PHE A 34 0.37 1.93 -10.59
N THR A 35 -0.60 1.04 -10.65
CA THR A 35 -0.86 0.18 -11.80
C THR A 35 -1.54 0.95 -12.91
N VAL A 36 -1.01 0.82 -14.13
CA VAL A 36 -1.60 1.36 -15.35
C VAL A 36 -2.48 0.28 -16.00
N PRO A 37 -3.68 0.62 -16.50
CA PRO A 37 -4.51 -0.29 -17.30
C PRO A 37 -3.71 -0.93 -18.44
N ASN A 38 -3.82 -2.25 -18.61
CA ASN A 38 -3.08 -2.99 -19.64
C ASN A 38 -3.88 -3.23 -20.93
N GLY A 39 -5.08 -2.64 -21.04
CA GLY A 39 -5.81 -2.50 -22.30
C GLY A 39 -6.58 -3.74 -22.77
N GLY A 40 -6.53 -4.86 -22.03
CA GLY A 40 -7.38 -6.03 -22.28
C GLY A 40 -8.71 -5.90 -21.53
N PRO A 41 -9.84 -5.60 -22.20
CA PRO A 41 -11.13 -5.52 -21.51
C PRO A 41 -11.58 -6.90 -20.99
N PRO A 42 -12.27 -6.96 -19.83
CA PRO A 42 -12.96 -8.18 -19.45
C PRO A 42 -14.16 -8.45 -20.37
N PRO A 43 -14.62 -9.70 -20.48
CA PRO A 43 -15.82 -10.02 -21.23
C PRO A 43 -17.03 -9.17 -20.80
N GLY A 44 -17.72 -8.58 -21.78
CA GLY A 44 -18.91 -7.75 -21.52
C GLY A 44 -18.64 -6.31 -21.04
N ASN A 45 -17.39 -5.88 -20.87
CA ASN A 45 -17.04 -4.49 -20.57
C ASN A 45 -16.03 -3.94 -21.58
N THR A 46 -16.44 -2.98 -22.42
CA THR A 46 -15.56 -2.31 -23.39
C THR A 46 -14.94 -1.01 -22.87
N GLY A 47 -15.12 -0.70 -21.59
CA GLY A 47 -14.65 0.53 -20.97
C GLY A 47 -13.12 0.65 -20.97
N PRO A 48 -12.59 1.89 -21.09
CA PRO A 48 -11.19 2.14 -20.80
C PRO A 48 -10.94 1.97 -19.29
N ALA A 49 -9.69 1.71 -18.90
CA ALA A 49 -9.26 1.60 -17.49
C ALA A 49 -9.42 0.22 -16.80
N ASN A 50 -9.33 -0.87 -17.57
CA ASN A 50 -9.23 -2.22 -17.01
C ASN A 50 -7.78 -2.70 -16.92
N PHE A 51 -7.44 -3.35 -15.81
CA PHE A 51 -6.23 -4.13 -15.62
C PHE A 51 -6.62 -5.58 -15.33
N GLY A 52 -6.03 -6.54 -16.04
CA GLY A 52 -6.32 -7.96 -15.82
C GLY A 52 -5.42 -8.92 -16.57
N ASP A 53 -5.55 -10.21 -16.29
CA ASP A 53 -4.62 -11.26 -16.72
C ASP A 53 -5.28 -12.38 -17.55
N GLY A 54 -6.53 -12.18 -17.98
CA GLY A 54 -7.30 -13.20 -18.70
C GLY A 54 -8.19 -14.06 -17.80
N LYS A 55 -8.06 -13.95 -16.48
CA LYS A 55 -8.90 -14.67 -15.51
C LYS A 55 -9.60 -13.74 -14.53
N LEU A 56 -8.88 -12.71 -14.10
CA LEU A 56 -9.40 -11.64 -13.26
C LEU A 56 -9.11 -10.29 -13.91
N TRP A 57 -10.04 -9.36 -13.72
CA TRP A 57 -9.84 -7.95 -14.04
C TRP A 57 -10.37 -7.08 -12.93
N VAL A 58 -9.81 -5.89 -12.82
CA VAL A 58 -10.26 -4.82 -11.95
C VAL A 58 -10.17 -3.49 -12.67
N TRP A 59 -11.12 -2.61 -12.38
CA TRP A 59 -11.02 -1.21 -12.77
C TRP A 59 -9.89 -0.54 -11.98
N VAL A 60 -8.96 0.12 -12.67
CA VAL A 60 -7.90 0.91 -12.03
C VAL A 60 -7.85 2.31 -12.61
N PRO A 61 -7.63 3.36 -11.79
CA PRO A 61 -7.63 4.74 -12.27
C PRO A 61 -6.42 5.06 -13.17
N GLY A 62 -5.35 4.26 -13.15
CA GLY A 62 -4.11 4.54 -13.89
C GLY A 62 -3.35 5.78 -13.40
N GLY A 63 -3.63 6.21 -12.17
CA GLY A 63 -3.05 7.39 -11.54
C GLY A 63 -3.53 7.54 -10.09
N LYS A 64 -3.27 8.72 -9.53
CA LYS A 64 -3.70 9.07 -8.17
C LYS A 64 -5.21 9.26 -8.09
N LEU A 65 -5.82 8.66 -7.08
CA LEU A 65 -7.23 8.79 -6.76
C LEU A 65 -7.41 9.80 -5.63
N TYR A 66 -8.14 10.88 -5.88
CA TYR A 66 -8.50 11.87 -4.88
C TYR A 66 -9.88 11.54 -4.33
N LEU A 67 -9.94 11.23 -3.04
CA LEU A 67 -11.15 10.81 -2.35
C LEU A 67 -11.55 11.86 -1.31
N ALA A 68 -12.82 12.26 -1.34
CA ALA A 68 -13.42 12.97 -0.24
C ALA A 68 -13.47 12.04 0.98
N PRO A 69 -13.09 12.49 2.18
CA PRO A 69 -13.23 11.67 3.38
C PRO A 69 -14.70 11.36 3.69
N ASP A 70 -14.96 10.13 4.11
CA ASP A 70 -16.21 9.72 4.73
C ASP A 70 -16.43 10.49 6.06
N SER A 71 -17.62 10.39 6.65
CA SER A 71 -17.95 11.10 7.90
C SER A 71 -17.07 10.70 9.10
N ASP A 72 -16.46 9.52 9.06
CA ASP A 72 -15.49 9.03 10.04
C ASP A 72 -14.03 9.34 9.68
N GLY A 73 -13.80 10.07 8.57
CA GLY A 73 -12.50 10.50 8.08
C GLY A 73 -11.73 9.46 7.26
N ARG A 74 -12.31 8.28 7.02
CA ARG A 74 -11.73 7.24 6.15
C ARG A 74 -11.92 7.60 4.67
N LEU A 75 -11.22 6.90 3.79
CA LEU A 75 -11.30 7.13 2.34
C LEU A 75 -11.82 5.85 1.70
N SER A 76 -12.96 5.92 1.01
CA SER A 76 -13.60 4.75 0.41
C SER A 76 -13.77 4.92 -1.10
N GLU A 77 -13.51 3.87 -1.86
CA GLU A 77 -13.76 3.81 -3.30
C GLU A 77 -14.38 2.47 -3.68
N LYS A 78 -15.23 2.49 -4.71
CA LYS A 78 -15.75 1.30 -5.37
C LYS A 78 -14.77 0.77 -6.40
N PHE A 79 -14.47 -0.52 -6.32
CA PHE A 79 -13.70 -1.24 -7.32
C PHE A 79 -14.60 -2.27 -8.01
N GLY A 80 -14.70 -2.17 -9.33
CA GLY A 80 -15.37 -3.16 -10.17
C GLY A 80 -14.41 -4.28 -10.53
N TRP A 81 -14.79 -5.52 -10.25
CA TRP A 81 -14.05 -6.74 -10.58
C TRP A 81 -14.79 -7.55 -11.64
N TRP A 82 -14.06 -8.24 -12.51
CA TRP A 82 -14.59 -9.26 -13.41
C TRP A 82 -13.86 -10.58 -13.21
N ARG A 83 -14.63 -11.65 -13.06
CA ARG A 83 -14.12 -12.99 -12.72
C ARG A 83 -14.51 -13.99 -13.81
N GLU A 84 -13.53 -14.51 -14.55
CA GLU A 84 -13.74 -15.61 -15.51
C GLU A 84 -13.54 -16.99 -14.88
N VAL A 85 -13.17 -17.02 -13.60
CA VAL A 85 -13.12 -18.23 -12.77
C VAL A 85 -14.20 -18.19 -11.70
N PRO A 86 -14.86 -19.33 -11.40
CA PRO A 86 -15.89 -19.38 -10.39
C PRO A 86 -15.29 -19.34 -8.98
N GLY A 87 -15.90 -18.58 -8.07
CA GLY A 87 -15.56 -18.61 -6.65
C GLY A 87 -15.88 -17.33 -5.89
N THR A 88 -15.68 -17.37 -4.59
CA THR A 88 -15.80 -16.19 -3.72
C THR A 88 -14.61 -15.26 -3.93
N LEU A 89 -14.89 -13.99 -4.20
CA LEU A 89 -13.87 -12.94 -4.20
C LEU A 89 -13.54 -12.56 -2.76
N THR A 90 -12.26 -12.56 -2.43
CA THR A 90 -11.74 -11.89 -1.21
C THR A 90 -10.70 -10.86 -1.61
N ILE A 91 -10.58 -9.80 -0.81
CA ILE A 91 -9.64 -8.71 -1.09
C ILE A 91 -8.92 -8.36 0.20
N ASP A 92 -7.60 -8.26 0.11
CA ASP A 92 -6.76 -7.67 1.13
C ASP A 92 -5.78 -6.69 0.48
N GLY A 93 -5.05 -5.96 1.32
CA GLY A 93 -4.07 -5.00 0.85
C GLY A 93 -3.40 -4.25 1.97
N HIS A 94 -2.20 -3.77 1.67
CA HIS A 94 -1.32 -3.10 2.62
C HIS A 94 -0.67 -1.87 2.00
N ARG A 95 -0.25 -0.96 2.88
CA ARG A 95 0.41 0.27 2.48
C ARG A 95 1.89 0.02 2.21
N LEU A 96 2.40 0.57 1.10
CA LEU A 96 3.77 0.38 0.63
C LEU A 96 4.74 1.47 1.11
N ASP A 97 4.26 2.70 1.27
CA ASP A 97 5.07 3.91 1.51
C ASP A 97 5.21 4.28 2.99
N ALA A 98 4.37 3.72 3.87
CA ALA A 98 4.46 3.92 5.31
C ALA A 98 3.67 2.84 6.08
N PRO A 99 3.95 2.63 7.39
CA PRO A 99 3.13 1.75 8.22
C PRO A 99 1.68 2.22 8.29
N ALA A 100 0.73 1.29 8.12
CA ALA A 100 -0.70 1.52 8.31
C ALA A 100 -1.42 0.20 8.68
N PRO A 101 -2.61 0.28 9.32
CA PRO A 101 -3.49 -0.88 9.42
C PRO A 101 -3.88 -1.43 8.03
N TRP A 102 -4.29 -2.68 7.97
CA TRP A 102 -4.88 -3.27 6.76
C TRP A 102 -6.09 -2.46 6.27
N LEU A 103 -6.27 -2.42 4.95
CA LEU A 103 -7.51 -1.89 4.38
C LEU A 103 -8.70 -2.79 4.77
N ASN A 104 -9.90 -2.22 4.68
CA ASN A 104 -11.13 -3.00 4.82
C ASN A 104 -11.78 -3.16 3.44
N ALA A 105 -12.12 -4.39 3.06
CA ALA A 105 -12.86 -4.67 1.85
C ALA A 105 -14.28 -5.14 2.19
N SER A 106 -15.26 -4.52 1.55
CA SER A 106 -16.64 -4.94 1.53
C SER A 106 -16.94 -5.61 0.19
N VAL A 107 -17.11 -6.93 0.22
CA VAL A 107 -17.37 -7.76 -0.96
C VAL A 107 -18.78 -8.34 -0.84
N PRO A 108 -19.80 -7.71 -1.44
CA PRO A 108 -21.18 -8.17 -1.34
C PRO A 108 -21.42 -9.45 -2.16
N ASP A 109 -22.27 -10.33 -1.63
CA ASP A 109 -22.83 -11.47 -2.37
C ASP A 109 -23.83 -11.03 -3.46
N GLY A 110 -24.34 -11.99 -4.24
CA GLY A 110 -25.43 -11.77 -5.21
C GLY A 110 -24.99 -11.56 -6.66
N TYR A 111 -23.69 -11.59 -6.94
CA TYR A 111 -23.11 -11.39 -8.29
C TYR A 111 -22.87 -12.69 -9.07
N GLY A 112 -23.45 -13.81 -8.62
CA GLY A 112 -23.24 -15.12 -9.24
C GLY A 112 -21.81 -15.66 -9.12
N PRO A 113 -21.55 -16.85 -9.69
CA PRO A 113 -20.27 -17.51 -9.57
C PRO A 113 -19.16 -16.83 -10.37
N THR A 114 -19.47 -16.16 -11.48
CA THR A 114 -18.55 -15.50 -12.41
C THR A 114 -19.09 -14.15 -12.87
N GLY A 115 -18.30 -13.39 -13.64
CA GLY A 115 -18.68 -12.10 -14.22
C GLY A 115 -18.35 -10.92 -13.31
N PHE A 116 -19.05 -9.81 -13.54
CA PHE A 116 -18.87 -8.57 -12.79
C PHE A 116 -19.22 -8.72 -11.31
N GLN A 117 -18.47 -8.09 -10.43
CA GLN A 117 -18.78 -7.91 -9.01
C GLN A 117 -18.27 -6.55 -8.51
N ALA A 118 -19.18 -5.73 -7.98
CA ALA A 118 -18.79 -4.46 -7.35
C ALA A 118 -18.33 -4.69 -5.91
N THR A 119 -17.27 -4.00 -5.51
CA THR A 119 -16.72 -4.04 -4.14
C THR A 119 -16.48 -2.64 -3.63
N GLY A 120 -16.46 -2.47 -2.31
CA GLY A 120 -15.99 -1.24 -1.65
C GLY A 120 -14.67 -1.49 -0.94
N ILE A 121 -13.70 -0.60 -1.12
CA ILE A 121 -12.42 -0.65 -0.40
C ILE A 121 -12.27 0.63 0.40
N THR A 122 -12.06 0.48 1.71
CA THR A 122 -11.86 1.59 2.63
C THR A 122 -10.42 1.62 3.13
N PHE A 123 -9.71 2.68 2.75
CA PHE A 123 -8.33 2.97 3.11
C PHE A 123 -8.26 3.73 4.45
N PRO A 124 -7.51 3.21 5.45
CA PRO A 124 -7.30 3.89 6.73
C PRO A 124 -6.55 5.22 6.60
N THR A 125 -5.68 5.36 5.60
CA THR A 125 -4.86 6.55 5.37
C THR A 125 -4.66 6.83 3.88
N PRO A 126 -4.36 8.08 3.49
CA PRO A 126 -3.71 8.35 2.20
C PRO A 126 -2.39 7.59 2.08
N GLY A 127 -1.94 7.36 0.84
CA GLY A 127 -0.67 6.71 0.57
C GLY A 127 -0.73 5.77 -0.63
N CYS A 128 0.34 4.99 -0.80
CA CYS A 128 0.48 4.00 -1.85
C CYS A 128 0.03 2.63 -1.32
N TRP A 129 -0.97 2.02 -1.97
CA TRP A 129 -1.59 0.78 -1.50
C TRP A 129 -1.45 -0.32 -2.55
N GLU A 130 -0.89 -1.46 -2.16
CA GLU A 130 -0.96 -2.70 -2.91
C GLU A 130 -2.21 -3.47 -2.47
N ILE A 131 -3.01 -3.90 -3.45
CA ILE A 131 -4.30 -4.54 -3.27
C ILE A 131 -4.30 -5.83 -4.07
N THR A 132 -4.73 -6.93 -3.46
CA THR A 132 -4.86 -8.21 -4.12
C THR A 132 -6.28 -8.74 -4.00
N GLY A 133 -6.89 -9.07 -5.13
CA GLY A 133 -8.13 -9.83 -5.18
C GLY A 133 -7.84 -11.30 -5.42
N HIS A 134 -8.54 -12.18 -4.71
CA HIS A 134 -8.39 -13.63 -4.78
C HIS A 134 -9.70 -14.30 -5.18
N VAL A 135 -9.65 -15.25 -6.12
CA VAL A 135 -10.78 -16.12 -6.47
C VAL A 135 -10.25 -17.54 -6.70
N GLY A 136 -10.52 -18.45 -5.75
CA GLY A 136 -9.98 -19.81 -5.81
C GLY A 136 -8.46 -19.81 -5.77
N SER A 137 -7.81 -20.34 -6.81
CA SER A 137 -6.35 -20.31 -6.98
C SER A 137 -5.82 -19.11 -7.75
N GLU A 138 -6.70 -18.25 -8.26
CA GLU A 138 -6.32 -17.08 -9.04
C GLU A 138 -6.23 -15.85 -8.15
N SER A 139 -5.30 -14.95 -8.50
CA SER A 139 -5.11 -13.69 -7.80
C SER A 139 -4.64 -12.61 -8.75
N LEU A 140 -5.11 -11.39 -8.55
CA LEU A 140 -4.66 -10.22 -9.30
C LEU A 140 -4.27 -9.12 -8.33
N THR A 141 -3.02 -8.67 -8.42
CA THR A 141 -2.47 -7.59 -7.60
C THR A 141 -2.32 -6.31 -8.41
N PHE A 142 -2.71 -5.20 -7.82
CA PHE A 142 -2.54 -3.87 -8.40
C PHE A 142 -2.22 -2.85 -7.30
N VAL A 143 -1.66 -1.72 -7.70
CA VAL A 143 -1.27 -0.63 -6.81
C VAL A 143 -2.04 0.64 -7.15
N VAL A 144 -2.50 1.35 -6.13
CA VAL A 144 -3.14 2.67 -6.27
C VAL A 144 -2.51 3.68 -5.33
N GLU A 145 -2.49 4.95 -5.75
CA GLU A 145 -2.13 6.05 -4.87
C GLU A 145 -3.40 6.78 -4.42
N ILE A 146 -3.63 6.83 -3.11
CA ILE A 146 -4.80 7.46 -2.49
C ILE A 146 -4.41 8.80 -1.90
N ALA A 147 -5.14 9.84 -2.27
CA ALA A 147 -5.01 11.19 -1.73
C ALA A 147 -6.36 11.71 -1.22
N ARG A 148 -6.31 12.65 -0.29
CA ARG A 148 -7.51 13.38 0.14
C ARG A 148 -7.86 14.41 -0.92
N ASP A 149 -9.13 14.45 -1.28
CA ASP A 149 -9.70 15.62 -1.93
C ASP A 149 -10.03 16.67 -0.87
N PHE A 150 -9.54 17.88 -1.08
CA PHE A 150 -9.81 19.05 -0.23
C PHE A 150 -10.64 20.11 -0.97
N SER A 151 -11.15 19.78 -2.15
CA SER A 151 -12.03 20.65 -2.91
C SER A 151 -13.31 20.90 -2.12
N PRO A 152 -13.84 22.14 -2.07
CA PRO A 152 -15.12 22.42 -1.44
C PRO A 152 -16.23 21.63 -2.15
N PRO A 153 -17.24 21.14 -1.40
CA PRO A 153 -18.39 20.40 -1.96
C PRO A 153 -19.26 21.27 -2.88
#